data_AF-R9H0S7-F1
#
_entry.id   AF-R9H0S7-F1
#
_cell.length_a   1.000
_cell.length_b   1.000
_cell.length_c   1.000
_cell.angle_alpha   90.00
_cell.angle_beta   90.00
_cell.angle_gamma   90.00
#
_symmetry.space_group_name_H-M   'P 1'
#
loop_
_entity.id
_entity.type
_entity.pdbx_description
1 polymer ?
#
loop_
_entity_poly.entity_id
_entity_poly.type
_entity_poly.pdbx_seq_one_letter_code
_entity_poly.pdbx_strand_id
1 'polypeptide(L)' 'MHNLVSDAVFNEFQVVSCRNVLIYFNLELQARVIQLFYDSLCPFGFLCLGSKETLQGAEVRERFRVIDKTGNIYQKIE' A
#
# COMPACT_ATOMS: atom_id res chain seq x y z
N MET A 1 17.34 -27.36 18.35
CA MET A 1 18.12 -26.13 18.09
C MET A 1 18.08 -25.87 16.58
N HIS A 2 17.15 -25.02 16.16
CA HIS A 2 17.17 -24.31 14.88
C HIS A 2 16.40 -23.01 15.14
N ASN A 3 16.96 -21.88 14.71
CA ASN A 3 16.59 -20.53 15.15
C ASN A 3 15.11 -20.21 14.93
N LEU A 4 14.44 -19.74 15.99
CA LEU A 4 13.10 -19.14 15.98
C LEU A 4 13.19 -17.60 15.96
N VAL A 5 14.35 -17.06 15.60
CA VAL A 5 14.58 -15.63 15.45
C VAL A 5 14.31 -15.29 13.99
N SER A 6 13.02 -15.20 13.69
CA SER A 6 12.37 -14.34 12.71
C SER A 6 13.32 -13.51 11.81
N ASP A 7 13.85 -14.14 10.76
CA ASP A 7 14.59 -13.47 9.66
C ASP A 7 13.67 -12.67 8.71
N ALA A 8 12.40 -12.46 9.10
CA ALA A 8 11.51 -11.55 8.40
C ALA A 8 11.43 -10.26 9.19
N VAL A 9 12.00 -9.19 8.65
CA VAL A 9 11.54 -7.83 8.92
C VAL A 9 10.04 -7.86 8.62
N PHE A 10 9.22 -8.08 9.64
CA PHE A 10 7.78 -8.17 9.48
C PHE A 10 7.35 -6.86 8.84
N ASN A 11 6.64 -6.92 7.71
CA ASN A 11 5.87 -5.78 7.24
C ASN A 11 5.11 -5.23 8.46
N GLU A 12 5.33 -3.98 8.84
CA GLU A 12 4.97 -3.52 10.19
C GLU A 12 3.55 -2.98 10.25
N PHE A 13 2.93 -2.68 9.10
CA PHE A 13 1.67 -1.95 9.05
C PHE A 13 0.49 -2.82 8.62
N GLN A 14 -0.53 -2.87 9.47
CA GLN A 14 -1.85 -3.39 9.13
C GLN A 14 -2.65 -2.39 8.29
N VAL A 15 -2.43 -1.09 8.51
CA VAL A 15 -3.12 -0.01 7.80
C VAL A 15 -2.14 1.12 7.52
N VAL A 16 -2.13 1.59 6.28
CA VAL A 16 -1.45 2.82 5.85
C VAL A 16 -2.49 3.77 5.31
N SER A 17 -2.45 5.04 5.75
CA SER A 17 -3.34 6.09 5.25
C SER A 17 -2.51 7.25 4.73
N CYS A 18 -2.72 7.60 3.46
CA CYS A 18 -2.09 8.74 2.81
C CYS A 18 -3.17 9.55 2.11
N ARG A 19 -3.56 10.68 2.72
CA ARG A 19 -4.67 11.52 2.24
C ARG A 19 -4.18 12.94 1.96
N ASN A 20 -4.49 13.44 0.76
CA ASN A 20 -4.17 14.78 0.29
C ASN A 20 -2.67 15.10 0.11
N VAL A 21 -1.79 14.10 0.07
CA VAL A 21 -0.34 14.28 -0.07
C VAL A 21 0.14 13.91 -1.48
N LEU A 22 -0.38 12.83 -2.08
CA LEU A 22 0.08 12.34 -3.37
C LEU A 22 -0.24 13.30 -4.52
N ILE A 23 -1.25 14.16 -4.36
CA ILE A 23 -1.61 15.18 -5.36
C ILE A 23 -0.51 16.22 -5.61
N TYR A 24 0.49 16.32 -4.71
CA TYR A 24 1.64 17.20 -4.87
C TYR A 24 2.81 16.54 -5.61
N PHE A 25 2.70 15.24 -5.91
CA PHE A 25 3.75 14.46 -6.54
C PHE A 25 3.47 14.24 -8.02
N ASN A 26 4.53 14.16 -8.83
CA ASN A 26 4.43 13.70 -10.21
C ASN A 26 4.10 12.19 -10.24
N LEU A 27 3.71 11.68 -11.42
CA LEU A 27 3.26 10.29 -11.57
C LEU A 27 4.34 9.27 -11.18
N GLU A 28 5.61 9.55 -11.48
CA GLU A 28 6.74 8.69 -11.13
C GLU A 28 6.89 8.56 -9.61
N LEU A 29 6.86 9.69 -8.89
CA LEU A 29 6.98 9.71 -7.44
C LEU A 29 5.74 9.10 -6.76
N GLN A 30 4.53 9.34 -7.30
CA GLN A 30 3.34 8.65 -6.82
C GLN A 30 3.49 7.13 -6.91
N ALA A 31 3.92 6.60 -8.06
CA ALA A 31 4.12 5.16 -8.24
C ALA A 31 5.14 4.58 -7.24
N ARG A 32 6.26 5.28 -7.03
CA ARG A 32 7.28 4.89 -6.04
C ARG A 32 6.73 4.88 -4.62
N VAL A 33 5.95 5.89 -4.22
CA VAL A 33 5.35 5.96 -2.88
C VAL A 33 4.31 4.85 -2.68
N ILE A 34 3.47 4.56 -3.68
CA ILE A 34 2.53 3.44 -3.59
C ILE A 34 3.26 2.11 -3.47
N GLN A 35 4.36 1.90 -4.20
CA GLN A 35 5.20 0.71 -4.06
C GLN A 35 5.75 0.57 -2.63
N LEU A 36 6.29 1.65 -2.06
CA LEU A 36 6.78 1.67 -0.68
C LEU A 36 5.67 1.31 0.33
N PHE A 37 4.45 1.84 0.14
CA PHE A 37 3.31 1.47 0.99
C PHE A 37 2.94 -0.01 0.85
N TYR A 38 2.95 -0.55 -0.37
CA TYR A 38 2.69 -1.98 -0.61
C TYR A 38 3.71 -2.86 0.12
N ASP A 39 4.99 -2.52 0.01
CA ASP A 39 6.08 -3.28 0.62
C ASP A 39 6.04 -3.20 2.15
N SER A 40 5.59 -2.07 2.70
CA SER A 40 5.44 -1.87 4.15
C SER A 40 4.21 -2.54 4.75
N LEU A 41 3.20 -2.89 3.93
CA LEU A 41 1.94 -3.49 4.38
C LEU A 41 2.08 -4.99 4.64
N CYS A 42 1.53 -5.45 5.76
CA CYS A 42 1.33 -6.88 6.00
C CYS A 42 0.44 -7.49 4.90
N PRO A 43 0.55 -8.81 4.64
CA PRO A 43 -0.47 -9.52 3.88
C PRO A 43 -1.86 -9.18 4.42
N PHE A 44 -2.82 -8.93 3.51
CA PHE A 44 -4.18 -8.50 3.83
C PHE A 44 -4.32 -7.14 4.54
N GLY A 45 -3.24 -6.36 4.67
CA GLY A 45 -3.26 -5.00 5.18
C GLY A 45 -3.96 -4.02 4.22
N PHE A 46 -4.35 -2.86 4.75
CA PHE A 46 -5.18 -1.88 4.05
C PHE A 46 -4.41 -0.60 3.71
N LEU A 47 -4.62 -0.11 2.49
CA LEU A 47 -4.18 1.20 2.03
C LEU A 47 -5.40 2.10 1.84
N CYS A 48 -5.40 3.25 2.50
CA CYS A 48 -6.43 4.27 2.41
C CYS A 48 -5.87 5.52 1.73
N LEU A 49 -6.43 5.89 0.58
CA LEU A 49 -6.07 7.12 -0.12
C LEU A 49 -7.17 8.19 0.00
N GLY A 50 -6.83 9.45 -0.24
CA GLY A 50 -7.80 10.54 -0.36
C GLY A 50 -8.57 10.46 -1.68
N SER A 51 -9.73 11.13 -1.74
CA SER A 51 -10.67 11.05 -2.87
C SER A 51 -10.11 11.55 -4.22
N LYS A 52 -9.07 12.38 -4.19
CA LYS A 52 -8.37 12.91 -5.38
C LYS A 52 -7.11 12.14 -5.73
N GLU A 53 -6.81 11.08 -4.99
CA GLU A 53 -5.58 10.29 -5.14
C GLU A 53 -5.94 8.94 -5.75
N THR A 54 -4.99 8.34 -6.47
CA THR A 54 -5.21 7.11 -7.23
C THR A 54 -4.02 6.18 -7.07
N LEU A 55 -4.27 4.87 -7.09
CA LEU A 55 -3.22 3.87 -7.19
C LEU A 55 -2.47 4.02 -8.53
N GLN A 56 -1.26 4.59 -8.46
CA GLN A 56 -0.33 4.62 -9.58
C GLN A 56 0.54 3.36 -9.60
N GLY A 57 1.01 2.98 -10.79
CA GLY A 57 1.75 1.74 -11.02
C GLY A 57 0.81 0.58 -11.36
N ALA A 58 0.83 0.12 -12.61
CA ALA A 58 -0.07 -0.94 -13.07
C ALA A 58 0.16 -2.26 -12.29
N GLU A 59 1.43 -2.63 -12.10
CA GLU A 59 1.82 -3.88 -11.42
C GLU A 59 1.34 -3.92 -9.97
N VAL A 60 1.57 -2.85 -9.20
CA VAL A 60 1.15 -2.81 -7.78
C VAL A 60 -0.36 -2.75 -7.64
N ARG A 61 -1.05 -2.11 -8.59
CA ARG A 61 -2.52 -1.99 -8.60
C ARG A 61 -3.20 -3.35 -8.76
N GLU A 62 -2.66 -4.25 -9.57
CA GLU A 62 -3.18 -5.61 -9.75
C GLU A 62 -3.04 -6.46 -8.48
N ARG A 63 -2.14 -6.08 -7.58
CA ARG A 63 -1.90 -6.74 -6.29
C ARG A 63 -2.76 -6.20 -5.15
N PHE A 64 -3.61 -5.21 -5.44
CA PHE A 64 -4.60 -4.67 -4.51
C PHE A 64 -6.01 -5.10 -4.91
N ARG A 65 -6.79 -5.53 -3.92
CA ARG A 65 -8.24 -5.68 -4.02
C ARG A 65 -8.91 -4.36 -3.63
N VAL A 66 -9.83 -3.87 -4.47
CA VAL A 66 -10.65 -2.69 -4.13
C VAL A 66 -11.71 -3.11 -3.12
N ILE A 67 -11.71 -2.46 -1.95
CA ILE A 67 -12.69 -2.71 -0.88
C ILE A 67 -13.78 -1.64 -0.91
N ASP A 68 -13.39 -0.37 -1.05
CA ASP A 68 -14.31 0.74 -1.23
C ASP A 68 -13.73 1.73 -2.23
N LYS A 69 -14.39 1.83 -3.40
CA LYS A 69 -13.96 2.74 -4.46
C LYS A 69 -14.29 4.21 -4.12
N THR A 70 -15.35 4.47 -3.38
CA THR A 70 -15.75 5.83 -2.98
C THR A 70 -14.82 6.35 -1.88
N GLY A 71 -14.50 5.49 -0.92
CA GLY A 71 -13.57 5.77 0.18
C GLY A 71 -12.08 5.65 -0.18
N ASN A 72 -11.76 5.20 -1.40
CA ASN A 72 -10.41 4.87 -1.86
C ASN A 72 -9.66 3.93 -0.91
N ILE A 73 -10.32 2.81 -0.57
CA ILE A 73 -9.81 1.78 0.33
C ILE A 73 -9.45 0.53 -0.48
N TYR A 74 -8.21 0.09 -0.30
CA TYR A 74 -7.59 -1.03 -1.00
C TYR A 74 -7.02 -2.01 0.00
N GLN A 75 -7.01 -3.29 -0.33
CA GLN A 75 -6.43 -4.34 0.51
C GLN A 75 -5.39 -5.12 -0.27
N LYS A 76 -4.20 -5.32 0.31
CA LYS A 76 -3.15 -6.15 -0.26
C LYS A 76 -3.62 -7.61 -0.37
N ILE A 77 -3.42 -8.24 -1.52
CA ILE A 77 -3.90 -9.60 -1.78
C ILE A 77 -2.92 -10.65 -1.23
N GLU A 78 -1.60 -10.43 -1.38
CA GLU A 78 -0.52 -11.20 -0.72
C GLU A 78 0.84 -10.48 -0.76
#